data_AF-T1B7G4-F1
#
_entry.id   AF-T1B7G4-F1
#
_cell.length_a   1.000
_cell.length_b   1.000
_cell.length_c   1.000
_cell.angle_alpha   90.00
_cell.angle_beta   90.00
_cell.angle_gamma   90.00
#
_symmetry.space_group_name_H-M   'P 1'
#
loop_
_entity.id
_entity.type
_entity.pdbx_description
1 polymer ?
#
loop_
_entity_poly.entity_id
_entity_poly.type
_entity_poly.pdbx_seq_one_letter_code
_entity_poly.pdbx_strand_id
1 'polypeptide(L)' 'PTNARVLAVGADDAPMIFQVRDNCLGFSAHPGIKSGMIEDLIMEFDEVPENIPLTLAQVAAQQRAIADALSEIMVGVVKV' A
#
# COMPACT_ATOMS: atom_id res chain seq x y z
N PRO A 1 -10.59 -10.00 -9.19
CA PRO A 1 -11.75 -10.88 -9.52
C PRO A 1 -12.52 -10.30 -10.71
N THR A 2 -13.14 -11.13 -11.55
CA THR A 2 -13.80 -10.68 -12.80
C THR A 2 -14.93 -9.66 -12.58
N ASN A 3 -15.58 -9.72 -11.42
CA ASN A 3 -16.68 -8.82 -11.03
C ASN A 3 -16.25 -7.66 -10.12
N ALA A 4 -14.94 -7.44 -9.93
CA ALA A 4 -14.45 -6.36 -9.08
C ALA A 4 -14.53 -5.01 -9.81
N ARG A 5 -14.98 -3.98 -9.09
CA ARG A 5 -14.94 -2.60 -9.58
C ARG A 5 -13.58 -2.00 -9.27
N VAL A 6 -12.85 -1.56 -10.29
CA VAL A 6 -11.58 -0.84 -10.12
C VAL A 6 -11.87 0.58 -9.61
N LEU A 7 -11.15 0.99 -8.57
CA LEU A 7 -11.27 2.31 -7.94
C LEU A 7 -10.05 3.20 -8.21
N ALA A 8 -8.87 2.59 -8.39
CA ALA A 8 -7.64 3.29 -8.75
C ALA A 8 -6.74 2.39 -9.62
N VAL A 9 -6.00 3.02 -10.53
CA VAL A 9 -5.02 2.36 -11.43
C VAL A 9 -3.61 2.90 -11.19
N GLY A 10 -2.61 2.08 -11.48
CA GLY A 10 -1.19 2.39 -11.39
C GLY A 10 -0.64 3.00 -12.67
N ALA A 11 0.69 3.19 -12.72
CA ALA A 11 1.38 3.77 -13.87
C ALA A 11 1.35 2.88 -15.13
N ASP A 12 1.14 1.58 -14.95
CA ASP A 12 1.01 0.55 -15.97
C ASP A 12 -0.45 0.18 -16.28
N ASP A 13 -1.40 1.02 -15.84
CA ASP A 13 -2.85 0.77 -15.90
C ASP A 13 -3.30 -0.47 -15.09
N ALA A 14 -2.43 -1.01 -14.24
CA ALA A 14 -2.79 -2.12 -13.36
C ALA A 14 -3.74 -1.65 -12.25
N PRO A 15 -4.78 -2.43 -11.89
CA PRO A 15 -5.65 -2.11 -10.77
C PRO A 15 -4.88 -2.07 -9.45
N MET A 16 -4.90 -0.92 -8.76
CA MET A 16 -4.23 -0.73 -7.47
C MET A 16 -5.18 -0.85 -6.29
N ILE A 17 -6.41 -0.38 -6.46
CA ILE A 17 -7.49 -0.49 -5.48
C ILE A 17 -8.74 -0.96 -6.20
N PHE A 18 -9.41 -1.96 -5.65
CA PHE A 18 -10.63 -2.52 -6.24
C PHE A 18 -11.63 -2.95 -5.16
N GLN A 19 -12.91 -2.91 -5.50
CA GLN A 19 -14.00 -3.34 -4.65
C GLN A 19 -14.59 -4.64 -5.18
N VAL A 20 -14.70 -5.67 -4.34
CA VAL A 20 -15.25 -6.98 -4.74
C VAL A 20 -16.73 -7.10 -4.39
N ARG A 21 -17.13 -6.52 -3.26
CA ARG A 21 -18.50 -6.40 -2.70
C ARG A 21 -18.56 -5.14 -1.86
N ASP A 22 -19.72 -4.82 -1.29
CA ASP A 22 -20.02 -3.66 -0.42
C ASP A 22 -18.79 -3.10 0.32
N ASN A 23 -18.43 -3.68 1.47
CA ASN A 23 -17.32 -3.19 2.29
C ASN A 23 -16.02 -3.97 2.06
N CYS A 24 -15.92 -4.69 0.93
CA CYS A 24 -14.79 -5.56 0.61
C CYS A 24 -13.85 -4.87 -0.38
N LEU A 25 -12.84 -4.19 0.15
CA LEU A 25 -11.77 -3.56 -0.63
C LEU A 25 -10.55 -4.48 -0.74
N GLY A 26 -9.93 -4.48 -1.91
CA GLY A 26 -8.65 -5.11 -2.19
C GLY A 26 -7.62 -4.07 -2.62
N PHE A 27 -6.38 -4.29 -2.21
CA PHE A 27 -5.23 -3.46 -2.54
C PHE A 27 -4.16 -4.35 -3.17
N SER A 28 -3.66 -3.96 -4.34
CA SER A 28 -2.54 -4.67 -4.99
C SER A 28 -1.18 -4.26 -4.42
N ALA A 29 -1.14 -3.18 -3.64
CA ALA A 29 0.02 -2.71 -2.89
C ALA A 29 -0.14 -2.91 -1.38
N HIS A 30 0.87 -2.49 -0.62
CA HIS A 30 0.95 -2.64 0.83
C HIS A 30 0.85 -1.26 1.51
N PRO A 31 -0.32 -0.59 1.51
CA PRO A 31 -0.41 0.81 1.97
C PRO A 31 -0.15 0.96 3.48
N GLY A 32 -0.27 -0.12 4.26
CA GLY A 32 0.08 -0.14 5.68
C GLY A 32 1.54 -0.53 5.97
N ILE A 33 2.39 -0.70 4.97
CA ILE A 33 3.78 -1.14 5.16
C ILE A 33 4.59 -0.09 5.92
N LYS A 34 5.43 -0.55 6.84
CA LYS A 34 6.37 0.30 7.58
C LYS A 34 7.78 0.13 7.01
N SER A 35 8.59 1.18 7.12
CA SER A 35 9.99 1.18 6.66
C SER A 35 10.80 0.05 7.27
N GLY A 36 10.60 -0.23 8.57
CA GLY A 36 11.23 -1.39 9.22
C GLY A 36 10.84 -2.74 8.61
N MET A 37 9.59 -2.91 8.14
CA MET A 37 9.20 -4.15 7.45
C MET A 37 9.91 -4.30 6.09
N ILE A 38 10.19 -3.18 5.41
CA ILE A 38 10.95 -3.19 4.15
C ILE A 38 12.42 -3.50 4.43
N GLU A 39 12.98 -2.92 5.49
CA GLU A 39 14.34 -3.19 5.94
C GLU A 39 14.52 -4.67 6.29
N ASP A 40 13.62 -5.23 7.10
CA ASP A 40 13.60 -6.65 7.44
C ASP A 40 13.54 -7.53 6.18
N LEU A 41 12.67 -7.20 5.23
CA LEU A 41 12.56 -7.92 3.96
C LEU A 41 13.86 -7.87 3.16
N ILE A 42 14.50 -6.70 3.06
CA ILE A 42 15.77 -6.57 2.34
C ILE A 42 16.86 -7.45 2.97
N MET A 43 16.88 -7.55 4.29
CA MET A 43 17.83 -8.39 5.02
C MET A 43 17.64 -9.90 4.77
N GLU A 44 16.50 -10.32 4.21
CA GLU A 44 16.26 -11.72 3.82
C GLU A 44 16.93 -12.11 2.48
N PHE A 45 17.43 -11.15 1.71
CA PHE A 45 18.04 -11.39 0.40
C PHE A 45 19.56 -11.16 0.41
N ASP A 46 20.27 -11.98 -0.37
CA ASP A 46 21.72 -11.83 -0.59
C ASP A 46 22.05 -10.58 -1.43
N GLU A 47 21.14 -10.19 -2.34
CA GLU A 47 21.25 -9.01 -3.17
C GLU A 47 20.48 -7.84 -2.55
N VAL A 48 21.17 -6.71 -2.40
CA VAL A 48 20.68 -5.55 -1.66
C VAL A 48 20.53 -4.36 -2.61
N PRO A 49 19.35 -3.71 -2.67
CA PRO A 49 19.15 -2.53 -3.50
C PRO A 49 20.12 -1.39 -3.17
N GLU A 50 20.47 -0.58 -4.17
CA GLU A 50 21.29 0.60 -3.93
C GLU A 50 20.52 1.68 -3.14
N ASN A 51 21.25 2.51 -2.38
CA ASN A 51 20.74 3.72 -1.72
C ASN A 51 19.59 3.48 -0.71
N ILE A 52 19.56 2.32 -0.04
CA ILE A 52 18.52 1.97 0.95
C ILE A 52 18.25 3.07 1.99
N PRO A 53 19.26 3.70 2.63
CA PRO A 53 18.98 4.71 3.64
C PRO A 53 18.15 5.88 3.08
N LEU A 54 18.41 6.29 1.83
CA LEU A 54 17.69 7.37 1.18
C LEU A 54 16.25 6.95 0.82
N THR A 55 16.07 5.75 0.24
CA THR A 55 14.75 5.28 -0.19
C THR A 55 13.85 4.95 0.99
N LEU A 56 14.39 4.37 2.07
CA LEU A 56 13.64 4.16 3.31
C LEU A 56 13.23 5.48 3.98
N ALA A 57 14.08 6.52 3.93
CA ALA A 57 13.73 7.83 4.43
C ALA A 57 12.57 8.46 3.62
N GLN A 58 12.55 8.27 2.30
CA GLN A 58 11.43 8.72 1.45
C GLN A 58 10.13 8.01 1.81
N VAL A 59 10.16 6.70 2.05
CA VAL A 59 8.98 5.95 2.51
C VAL A 59 8.52 6.46 3.89
N ALA A 60 9.44 6.61 4.83
CA ALA A 60 9.12 7.08 6.19
C ALA A 60 8.48 8.49 6.17
N ALA A 61 8.93 9.38 5.29
CA ALA A 61 8.36 10.71 5.14
C ALA A 61 6.89 10.69 4.66
N GLN A 62 6.46 9.65 3.94
CA GLN A 62 5.08 9.53 3.43
C GLN A 62 4.15 8.73 4.35
N GLN A 63 4.70 7.94 5.30
CA GLN A 63 3.91 7.03 6.14
C GLN A 63 2.74 7.70 6.86
N ARG A 64 2.95 8.93 7.37
CA ARG A 64 1.88 9.62 8.10
C ARG A 64 0.73 10.02 7.19
N ALA A 65 1.03 10.64 6.05
CA ALA A 65 0.02 11.03 5.08
C ALA A 65 -0.77 9.81 4.55
N ILE A 66 -0.07 8.69 4.32
CA ILE A 66 -0.72 7.44 3.91
C ILE A 66 -1.62 6.89 5.02
N ALA A 67 -1.16 6.88 6.28
CA ALA A 67 -1.95 6.41 7.42
C ALA A 67 -3.21 7.25 7.65
N ASP A 68 -3.11 8.57 7.51
CA ASP A 68 -4.25 9.48 7.61
C ASP A 68 -5.30 9.17 6.52
N ALA A 69 -4.87 9.00 5.26
CA ALA A 69 -5.75 8.62 4.16
C ALA A 69 -6.40 7.23 4.37
N LEU A 70 -5.64 6.25 4.87
CA LEU A 70 -6.17 4.92 5.20
C LEU A 70 -7.19 4.94 6.34
N SER A 71 -7.04 5.87 7.29
CA SER A 71 -7.97 6.00 8.41
C SER A 71 -9.35 6.40 7.93
N GLU A 72 -9.45 7.33 6.98
CA GLU A 72 -10.73 7.71 6.35
C GLU A 72 -11.38 6.52 5.63
N ILE A 73 -10.58 5.74 4.89
CA ILE A 73 -11.05 4.53 4.21
C ILE A 73 -11.58 3.51 5.24
N MET A 74 -10.84 3.25 6.32
CA MET A 74 -11.26 2.32 7.37
C MET A 74 -12.55 2.78 8.05
N VAL A 75 -12.69 4.07 8.34
CA VAL A 75 -13.92 4.63 8.89
C VAL A 75 -15.09 4.43 7.93
N GLY A 76 -14.87 4.67 6.64
CA GLY A 76 -15.86 4.47 5.59
C GLY A 76 -16.32 3.00 5.49
N VAL A 77 -15.40 2.05 5.60
CA VAL A 77 -15.68 0.59 5.54
C VAL A 77 -16.49 0.10 6.75
N VAL A 78 -16.26 0.66 7.94
CA VAL A 78 -16.93 0.19 9.18
C VAL A 78 -18.32 0.79 9.38
N LYS A 79 -18.58 1.98 8.84
CA LYS A 79 -19.83 2.74 9.09
C LYS A 79 -20.96 2.46 8.09
N VAL A 80 -20.79 1.53 7.15
CA VAL A 80 -21.85 1.13 6.20
C VAL A 80 -22.77 0.09 6.80
#